data_AF-A0A7S2RLF3-F1
#
_entry.id   AF-A0A7S2RLF3-F1
#
_cell.length_a   1.000
_cell.length_b   1.000
_cell.length_c   1.000
_cell.angle_alpha   90.00
_cell.angle_beta   90.00
_cell.angle_gamma   90.00
#
_symmetry.space_group_name_H-M   'P 1'
#
loop_
_entity.id
_entity.type
_entity.pdbx_description
1 polymer ?
#
loop_
_entity_poly.entity_id
_entity_poly.type
_entity_poly.pdbx_seq_one_letter_code
_entity_poly.pdbx_strand_id
1 'polypeptide(L)'
;TAECKLLAGELYSGAQEFVDDLSLVFANAVTFNRAGHDEGEPMSCAYYDASRHLLRYTRWLSLDYLSPYLTEDSKSDGIIHQGPISHWLLTTCFQKEACEEMEGMVLNQIVEKSEEGDRYTWMEIECEKLLKALRHQSDLKHMTFFIQPNYPADYKAFVSKPMDWERVQKTLQQRKYNNFGDIVEDLRLIFSNALKYNARAKGTETVSGRAYDAALFMSSKLEVVIQRLLISVSDKLEREKIDQVISEREIEAAERAEEERIRTAWQKDREKSRSVSIEVKARVEPVVTVKLIQRRSANRRDMDFDFPFYDEDDGHHEQTHMEALRQQKLIFEKQQRDRAEMRNISQALGFSVMARLLEKSQAIVWSKKMVEKVAVDKSMKTKSENTVSEKIEQTDICAKTAIEKNEPEDLNDFTETAMDKKIMVIILKKQKSKKKKHRIRSIAVFD
;
A
#
# COMPACT_ATOMS: atom_id res chain seq x y z
N THR A 1 -20.78 -36.64 10.63
CA THR A 1 -19.86 -35.50 10.41
C THR A 1 -18.71 -35.60 11.40
N ALA A 2 -17.61 -34.89 11.19
CA ALA A 2 -16.49 -34.86 12.14
C ALA A 2 -16.95 -34.41 13.55
N GLU A 3 -17.90 -33.47 13.62
CA GLU A 3 -18.55 -33.01 14.85
C GLU A 3 -19.30 -34.13 15.57
N CYS A 4 -20.20 -34.86 14.89
CA CYS A 4 -20.92 -35.97 15.53
C CYS A 4 -19.96 -37.06 16.03
N LYS A 5 -18.89 -37.35 15.28
CA LYS A 5 -17.87 -38.32 15.69
C LYS A 5 -17.11 -37.84 16.93
N LEU A 6 -16.82 -36.55 17.03
CA LEU A 6 -16.20 -35.94 18.22
C LEU A 6 -17.14 -36.01 19.43
N LEU A 7 -18.41 -35.62 19.26
CA LEU A 7 -19.40 -35.56 20.34
C LEU A 7 -19.84 -36.93 20.85
N ALA A 8 -19.79 -37.96 20.01
CA ALA A 8 -20.09 -39.33 20.42
C ALA A 8 -19.07 -39.89 21.44
N GLY A 9 -17.86 -39.33 21.48
CA GLY A 9 -16.77 -39.81 22.35
C GLY A 9 -16.15 -41.13 21.88
N GLU A 10 -14.90 -41.38 22.27
CA GLU A 10 -14.17 -42.66 22.05
C GLU A 10 -13.96 -43.10 20.58
N LEU A 11 -14.32 -42.27 19.60
CA LEU A 11 -14.15 -42.59 18.17
C LEU A 11 -12.86 -42.05 17.54
N TYR A 12 -12.12 -41.21 18.26
CA TYR A 12 -10.79 -40.74 17.85
C TYR A 12 -9.75 -41.29 18.81
N SER A 13 -8.76 -42.00 18.28
CA SER A 13 -7.65 -42.54 19.08
C SER A 13 -6.63 -41.44 19.45
N GLY A 14 -6.63 -40.33 18.72
CA GLY A 14 -5.73 -39.20 18.95
C GLY A 14 -6.15 -37.95 18.18
N ALA A 15 -5.50 -36.83 18.52
CA ALA A 15 -5.78 -35.53 17.92
C ALA A 15 -5.57 -35.51 16.40
N GLN A 16 -4.63 -36.31 15.88
CA GLN A 16 -4.37 -36.41 14.43
C GLN A 16 -5.58 -36.92 13.66
N GLU A 17 -6.24 -37.99 14.12
CA GLU A 17 -7.40 -38.57 13.42
C GLU A 17 -8.57 -37.57 13.32
N PHE A 18 -8.73 -36.72 14.34
CA PHE A 18 -9.72 -35.65 14.32
C PHE A 18 -9.39 -34.59 13.26
N VAL A 19 -8.13 -34.19 13.17
CA VAL A 19 -7.65 -33.22 12.18
C VAL A 19 -7.73 -33.79 10.75
N ASP A 20 -7.47 -35.09 10.58
CA ASP A 20 -7.62 -35.78 9.30
C ASP A 20 -9.08 -35.76 8.83
N ASP A 21 -10.03 -36.10 9.71
CA ASP A 21 -11.46 -36.07 9.39
C ASP A 21 -11.97 -34.64 9.10
N LEU A 22 -11.48 -33.63 9.84
CA LEU A 22 -11.77 -32.22 9.53
C LEU A 22 -11.23 -31.79 8.17
N SER A 23 -9.99 -32.16 7.86
CA SER A 23 -9.35 -31.85 6.57
C SER A 23 -10.08 -32.53 5.42
N LEU A 24 -10.57 -33.76 5.64
CA LEU A 24 -11.31 -34.52 4.64
C LEU A 24 -12.62 -33.83 4.22
N VAL A 25 -13.32 -33.15 5.14
CA VAL A 25 -14.54 -32.39 4.81
C VAL A 25 -14.28 -31.39 3.69
N PHE A 26 -13.25 -30.56 3.84
CA PHE A 26 -12.93 -29.51 2.88
C PHE A 26 -12.20 -30.06 1.64
N ALA A 27 -11.34 -31.06 1.80
CA ALA A 27 -10.66 -31.71 0.68
C ALA A 27 -11.65 -32.37 -0.29
N ASN A 28 -12.71 -33.01 0.23
CA ASN A 28 -13.79 -33.56 -0.59
C ASN A 28 -14.55 -32.47 -1.33
N ALA A 29 -14.87 -31.35 -0.66
CA ALA A 29 -15.55 -30.22 -1.28
C ALA A 29 -14.71 -29.56 -2.39
N VAL A 30 -13.41 -29.39 -2.19
CA VAL A 30 -12.48 -28.92 -3.23
C VAL A 30 -12.45 -29.87 -4.43
N THR A 31 -12.42 -31.18 -4.17
CA THR A 31 -12.34 -32.19 -5.23
C THR A 31 -13.64 -32.25 -6.05
N PHE A 32 -14.79 -32.23 -5.37
CA PHE A 32 -16.10 -32.29 -6.01
C PHE A 32 -16.38 -31.06 -6.89
N ASN A 33 -16.07 -29.86 -6.38
CA ASN A 33 -16.39 -28.61 -7.08
C ASN A 33 -15.35 -28.19 -8.14
N ARG A 34 -14.27 -28.95 -8.32
CA ARG A 34 -13.19 -28.59 -9.25
C ARG A 34 -13.67 -28.42 -10.69
N ALA A 35 -14.42 -29.40 -11.22
CA ALA A 35 -14.86 -29.37 -12.61
C ALA A 35 -15.77 -28.16 -12.89
N GLY A 36 -16.76 -27.91 -12.02
CA GLY A 36 -17.63 -26.73 -12.15
C GLY A 36 -16.88 -25.41 -11.94
N HIS A 37 -15.89 -25.36 -11.04
CA HIS A 37 -15.02 -24.20 -10.92
C HIS A 37 -14.24 -23.93 -12.22
N ASP A 38 -13.68 -24.97 -12.85
CA ASP A 38 -12.92 -24.86 -14.10
C ASP A 38 -13.82 -24.44 -15.29
N GLU A 39 -15.11 -24.78 -15.24
CA GLU A 39 -16.14 -24.31 -16.19
C GLU A 39 -16.68 -22.90 -15.87
N GLY A 40 -16.32 -22.32 -14.73
CA GLY A 40 -16.82 -21.02 -14.28
C GLY A 40 -18.25 -21.04 -13.75
N GLU A 41 -18.75 -22.19 -13.31
CA GLU A 41 -20.05 -22.31 -12.66
C GLU A 41 -20.03 -21.54 -11.32
N PRO A 42 -20.92 -20.55 -11.12
CA PRO A 42 -20.85 -19.66 -9.95
C PRO A 42 -20.87 -20.39 -8.61
N MET A 43 -21.73 -21.41 -8.47
CA MET A 43 -21.88 -22.15 -7.22
C MET A 43 -20.65 -23.01 -6.91
N SER A 44 -20.16 -23.76 -7.90
CA SER A 44 -18.94 -24.54 -7.75
C SER A 44 -17.72 -23.67 -7.50
N CYS A 45 -17.63 -22.50 -8.15
CA CYS A 45 -16.61 -21.51 -7.87
C CYS A 45 -16.60 -21.08 -6.39
N ALA A 46 -17.76 -20.65 -5.89
CA ALA A 46 -17.89 -20.21 -4.50
C ALA A 46 -17.52 -21.33 -3.50
N TYR A 47 -18.01 -22.56 -3.72
CA TYR A 47 -17.65 -23.69 -2.86
C TYR A 47 -16.18 -24.07 -2.96
N TYR A 48 -15.60 -24.05 -4.16
CA TYR A 48 -14.20 -24.41 -4.39
C TYR A 48 -13.28 -23.44 -3.64
N ASP A 49 -13.46 -22.14 -3.85
CA ASP A 49 -12.62 -21.09 -3.25
C ASP A 49 -12.76 -21.07 -1.72
N ALA A 50 -14.01 -21.13 -1.21
CA ALA A 50 -14.26 -21.21 0.22
C ALA A 50 -13.66 -22.48 0.86
N SER A 51 -13.79 -23.64 0.21
CA SER A 51 -13.28 -24.90 0.76
C SER A 51 -11.75 -24.94 0.76
N ARG A 52 -11.09 -24.32 -0.23
CA ARG A 52 -9.63 -24.18 -0.23
C ARG A 52 -9.12 -23.34 0.93
N HIS A 53 -9.77 -22.19 1.18
CA HIS A 53 -9.45 -21.36 2.32
C HIS A 53 -9.70 -22.08 3.63
N LEU A 54 -10.90 -22.66 3.81
CA LEU A 54 -11.26 -23.36 5.05
C LEU A 54 -10.33 -24.53 5.34
N LEU A 55 -9.90 -25.30 4.34
CA LEU A 55 -8.92 -26.37 4.51
C LEU A 55 -7.57 -25.87 5.07
N ARG A 56 -7.11 -24.71 4.59
CA ARG A 56 -5.87 -24.08 5.05
C ARG A 56 -6.05 -23.45 6.44
N TYR A 57 -7.19 -22.80 6.67
CA TYR A 57 -7.52 -22.16 7.94
C TYR A 57 -7.69 -23.17 9.07
N THR A 58 -8.38 -24.30 8.82
CA THR A 58 -8.51 -25.36 9.84
C THR A 58 -7.16 -25.93 10.21
N ARG A 59 -6.20 -26.04 9.28
CA ARG A 59 -4.83 -26.43 9.63
C ARG A 59 -4.20 -25.45 10.63
N TRP A 60 -4.22 -24.15 10.33
CA TRP A 60 -3.62 -23.16 11.22
C TRP A 60 -4.24 -23.21 12.62
N LEU A 61 -5.57 -23.35 12.70
CA LEU A 61 -6.28 -23.53 13.96
C LEU A 61 -5.84 -24.81 14.67
N SER A 62 -5.80 -25.95 13.97
CA SER A 62 -5.41 -27.22 14.56
C SER A 62 -3.99 -27.17 15.15
N LEU A 63 -3.03 -26.57 14.44
CA LEU A 63 -1.65 -26.45 14.91
C LEU A 63 -1.48 -25.47 16.08
N ASP A 64 -2.37 -24.49 16.22
CA ASP A 64 -2.38 -23.55 17.33
C ASP A 64 -3.08 -24.14 18.57
N TYR A 65 -4.34 -24.56 18.42
CA TYR A 65 -5.17 -25.06 19.51
C TYR A 65 -4.72 -26.43 20.04
N LEU A 66 -4.16 -27.28 19.18
CA LEU A 66 -3.64 -28.59 19.56
C LEU A 66 -2.12 -28.56 19.78
N SER A 67 -1.52 -27.38 19.96
CA SER A 67 -0.10 -27.23 20.26
C SER A 67 0.43 -28.15 21.38
N PRO A 68 -0.32 -28.44 22.47
CA PRO A 68 0.13 -29.38 23.51
C PRO A 68 0.24 -30.85 23.06
N TYR A 69 -0.38 -31.22 21.94
CA TYR A 69 -0.45 -32.58 21.41
C TYR A 69 0.48 -32.81 20.21
N LEU A 70 1.32 -31.83 19.87
CA LEU A 70 2.24 -31.95 18.74
C LEU A 70 3.36 -32.94 19.03
N THR A 71 3.75 -33.72 18.02
CA THR A 71 4.95 -34.56 18.10
C THR A 71 6.21 -33.76 17.79
N GLU A 72 7.30 -34.07 18.49
CA GLU A 72 8.62 -33.50 18.23
C GLU A 72 9.30 -34.26 17.08
N ASP A 73 9.41 -33.61 15.93
CA ASP A 73 10.09 -34.19 14.77
C ASP A 73 11.50 -33.62 14.66
N SER A 74 12.50 -34.50 14.66
CA SER A 74 13.90 -34.10 14.53
C SER A 74 14.26 -33.86 13.07
N LYS A 75 14.22 -32.58 12.69
CA LYS A 75 14.66 -32.02 11.39
C LYS A 75 13.82 -32.45 10.18
N SER A 76 13.46 -31.41 9.43
CA SER A 76 13.04 -31.46 8.03
C SER A 76 13.93 -32.39 7.21
N ASP A 77 13.50 -33.64 7.01
CA ASP A 77 13.70 -34.21 5.69
C ASP A 77 12.97 -33.25 4.75
N GLY A 78 13.70 -32.63 3.83
CA GLY A 78 13.24 -31.61 2.91
C GLY A 78 12.20 -32.12 1.91
N ILE A 79 11.16 -32.78 2.41
CA ILE A 79 9.91 -32.99 1.73
C ILE A 79 9.32 -31.60 1.61
N ILE A 80 9.66 -30.95 0.51
CA ILE A 80 8.78 -29.96 -0.09
C ILE A 80 7.44 -30.69 -0.19
N HIS A 81 6.51 -30.41 0.73
CA HIS A 81 5.17 -30.99 0.72
C HIS A 81 4.35 -30.36 -0.43
N GLN A 82 4.85 -30.48 -1.66
CA GLN A 82 4.11 -30.34 -2.89
C GLN A 82 3.33 -31.64 -3.10
N GLY A 83 2.28 -31.80 -2.30
CA GLY A 83 1.23 -32.79 -2.53
C GLY A 83 -0.13 -32.14 -2.29
N PRO A 84 -1.24 -32.82 -2.60
CA PRO A 84 -2.55 -32.35 -2.19
C PRO A 84 -2.53 -32.07 -0.68
N ILE A 85 -3.23 -31.01 -0.28
CA ILE A 85 -3.28 -30.42 1.08
C ILE A 85 -3.70 -31.44 2.18
N SER A 86 -3.98 -32.70 1.82
CA SER A 86 -4.61 -33.77 2.59
C SER A 86 -3.69 -34.64 3.46
N HIS A 87 -2.43 -34.28 3.73
CA HIS A 87 -1.52 -35.16 4.49
C HIS A 87 -0.62 -34.41 5.50
N TRP A 88 -1.17 -33.41 6.20
CA TRP A 88 -0.44 -32.67 7.22
C TRP A 88 -0.54 -33.31 8.60
N LEU A 89 0.60 -33.34 9.29
CA LEU A 89 0.73 -33.96 10.61
C LEU A 89 0.76 -32.88 11.71
N LEU A 90 0.25 -33.22 12.89
CA LEU A 90 0.33 -32.43 14.12
C LEU A 90 1.73 -32.50 14.71
N THR A 91 2.65 -31.76 14.12
CA THR A 91 4.07 -31.76 14.51
C THR A 91 4.59 -30.34 14.68
N THR A 92 5.67 -30.21 15.48
CA THR A 92 6.31 -28.91 15.74
C THR A 92 6.90 -28.26 14.47
N CYS A 93 7.33 -29.06 13.49
CA CYS A 93 7.82 -28.57 12.20
C CYS A 93 6.69 -27.89 11.41
N PHE A 94 5.54 -28.58 11.27
CA PHE A 94 4.39 -28.03 10.57
C PHE A 94 3.80 -26.81 11.27
N GLN A 95 3.83 -26.75 12.61
CA GLN A 95 3.45 -25.55 13.36
C GLN A 95 4.34 -24.36 12.99
N LYS A 96 5.66 -24.58 12.91
CA LYS A 96 6.61 -23.54 12.53
C LYS A 96 6.39 -23.08 11.09
N GLU A 97 6.22 -24.01 10.15
CA GLU A 97 5.92 -23.68 8.75
C GLU A 97 4.61 -22.89 8.60
N ALA A 98 3.56 -23.28 9.33
CA ALA A 98 2.29 -22.56 9.36
C ALA A 98 2.45 -21.14 9.90
N CYS A 99 3.29 -20.96 10.92
CA CYS A 99 3.61 -19.64 11.46
C CYS A 99 4.36 -18.79 10.42
N GLU A 100 5.42 -19.31 9.80
CA GLU A 100 6.20 -18.63 8.76
C GLU A 100 5.31 -18.25 7.54
N GLU A 101 4.41 -19.14 7.15
CA GLU A 101 3.41 -18.92 6.11
C GLU A 101 2.48 -17.74 6.46
N MET A 102 1.91 -17.73 7.67
CA MET A 102 1.05 -16.63 8.12
C MET A 102 1.82 -15.32 8.30
N GLU A 103 3.04 -15.36 8.86
CA GLU A 103 3.91 -14.19 9.01
C GLU A 103 4.21 -13.56 7.64
N GLY A 104 4.53 -14.37 6.63
CA GLY A 104 4.81 -13.90 5.27
C GLY A 104 3.63 -13.16 4.64
N MET A 105 2.40 -13.61 4.91
CA MET A 105 1.19 -12.96 4.42
C MET A 105 0.78 -11.74 5.24
N VAL A 106 0.82 -11.83 6.57
CA VAL A 106 0.23 -10.82 7.46
C VAL A 106 1.21 -9.69 7.74
N LEU A 107 2.48 -9.97 8.08
CA LEU A 107 3.40 -8.93 8.53
C LEU A 107 3.74 -7.93 7.42
N ASN A 108 3.74 -8.38 6.17
CA ASN A 108 3.98 -7.52 5.01
C ASN A 108 2.72 -6.88 4.43
N GLN A 109 1.53 -7.26 4.93
CA GLN A 109 0.27 -6.71 4.46
C GLN A 109 0.21 -5.20 4.75
N ILE A 110 -0.03 -4.40 3.71
CA ILE A 110 -0.24 -2.96 3.86
C ILE A 110 -1.52 -2.75 4.67
N VAL A 111 -1.39 -2.01 5.77
CA VAL A 111 -2.51 -1.62 6.62
C VAL A 111 -3.28 -0.51 5.91
N GLU A 112 -4.57 -0.75 5.69
CA GLU A 112 -5.51 0.29 5.27
C GLU A 112 -5.74 1.24 6.44
N LYS A 113 -5.40 2.51 6.22
CA LYS A 113 -5.38 3.54 7.26
C LYS A 113 -6.60 4.43 7.16
N SER A 114 -7.23 4.70 8.29
CA SER A 114 -8.21 5.79 8.41
C SER A 114 -7.52 7.14 8.59
N GLU A 115 -8.25 8.25 8.48
CA GLU A 115 -7.70 9.56 8.83
C GLU A 115 -7.50 9.69 10.35
N GLU A 116 -6.61 10.59 10.77
CA GLU A 116 -6.38 10.82 12.20
C GLU A 116 -7.64 11.45 12.83
N GLY A 117 -8.19 10.78 13.84
CA GLY A 117 -9.45 11.17 14.50
C GLY A 117 -10.67 10.32 14.08
N ASP A 118 -10.58 9.63 12.94
CA ASP A 118 -11.62 8.70 12.50
C ASP A 118 -11.57 7.37 13.27
N ARG A 119 -12.67 6.61 13.15
CA ARG A 119 -12.72 5.24 13.64
C ARG A 119 -11.72 4.37 12.89
N TYR A 120 -11.06 3.50 13.64
CA TYR A 120 -10.09 2.55 13.10
C TYR A 120 -10.73 1.66 12.04
N THR A 121 -9.96 1.37 11.00
CA THR A 121 -10.27 0.27 10.07
C THR A 121 -10.20 -1.07 10.81
N TRP A 122 -10.68 -2.15 10.17
CA TRP A 122 -10.58 -3.47 10.79
C TRP A 122 -9.11 -3.86 11.03
N MET A 123 -8.19 -3.50 10.13
CA MET A 123 -6.75 -3.77 10.28
C MET A 123 -6.15 -3.01 11.47
N GLU A 124 -6.53 -1.74 11.63
CA GLU A 124 -6.10 -0.92 12.78
C GLU A 124 -6.68 -1.41 14.10
N ILE A 125 -7.90 -1.95 14.09
CA ILE A 125 -8.52 -2.61 15.26
C ILE A 125 -7.70 -3.84 15.67
N GLU A 126 -7.18 -4.62 14.73
CA GLU A 126 -6.32 -5.76 15.05
C GLU A 126 -4.98 -5.32 15.69
N CYS A 127 -4.36 -4.25 15.17
CA CYS A 127 -3.23 -3.60 15.84
C CYS A 127 -3.57 -3.10 17.25
N GLU A 128 -4.77 -2.55 17.44
CA GLU A 128 -5.23 -2.08 18.75
C GLU A 128 -5.48 -3.24 19.72
N LYS A 129 -6.01 -4.36 19.25
CA LYS A 129 -6.20 -5.59 20.05
C LYS A 129 -4.87 -6.13 20.54
N LEU A 130 -3.84 -6.16 19.68
CA LEU A 130 -2.47 -6.49 20.06
C LEU A 130 -2.00 -5.61 21.23
N LEU A 131 -2.25 -4.30 21.15
CA LEU A 131 -1.90 -3.39 22.22
C LEU A 131 -2.69 -3.66 23.52
N LYS A 132 -4.02 -3.79 23.42
CA LYS A 132 -4.88 -4.02 24.59
C LYS A 132 -4.53 -5.32 25.32
N ALA A 133 -4.17 -6.37 24.59
CA ALA A 133 -3.82 -7.67 25.17
C ALA A 133 -2.57 -7.63 26.07
N LEU A 134 -1.59 -6.79 25.77
CA LEU A 134 -0.39 -6.63 26.60
C LEU A 134 -0.63 -5.78 27.85
N ARG A 135 -1.64 -4.92 27.83
CA ARG A 135 -2.00 -4.01 28.94
C ARG A 135 -3.15 -4.50 29.82
N HIS A 136 -3.43 -5.81 29.80
CA HIS A 136 -4.42 -6.39 30.70
C HIS A 136 -4.03 -6.20 32.18
N GLN A 137 -5.04 -6.07 33.06
CA GLN A 137 -4.84 -5.74 34.49
C GLN A 137 -3.91 -6.71 35.23
N SER A 138 -3.93 -8.00 34.86
CA SER A 138 -3.08 -9.04 35.46
C SER A 138 -1.59 -8.84 35.19
N ASP A 139 -1.25 -8.13 34.12
CA ASP A 139 0.12 -8.00 33.62
C ASP A 139 0.71 -6.63 33.94
N LEU A 140 -0.07 -5.73 34.55
CA LEU A 140 0.35 -4.37 34.83
C LEU A 140 1.64 -4.33 35.65
N LYS A 141 1.81 -5.27 36.59
CA LYS A 141 3.02 -5.40 37.41
C LYS A 141 4.31 -5.61 36.60
N HIS A 142 4.22 -6.28 35.45
CA HIS A 142 5.34 -6.49 34.53
C HIS A 142 5.44 -5.35 33.53
N MET A 143 4.30 -4.84 33.04
CA MET A 143 4.28 -3.77 32.05
C MET A 143 4.75 -2.42 32.56
N THR A 144 4.68 -2.13 33.87
CA THR A 144 5.05 -0.84 34.46
C THR A 144 6.42 -0.31 34.02
N PHE A 145 7.40 -1.19 33.80
CA PHE A 145 8.76 -0.84 33.37
C PHE A 145 8.84 -0.32 31.93
N PHE A 146 7.82 -0.57 31.11
CA PHE A 146 7.87 -0.38 29.66
C PHE A 146 6.88 0.66 29.14
N ILE A 147 6.09 1.28 30.04
CA ILE A 147 5.03 2.20 29.64
C ILE A 147 5.61 3.53 29.13
N GLN A 148 6.46 4.15 29.94
CA GLN A 148 6.93 5.51 29.75
C GLN A 148 8.40 5.56 29.31
N PRO A 149 8.80 6.60 28.54
CA PRO A 149 10.18 6.79 28.09
C PRO A 149 11.12 7.32 29.19
N ASN A 150 11.18 6.65 30.35
CA ASN A 150 12.08 7.00 31.44
C ASN A 150 13.37 6.18 31.39
N TYR A 151 14.28 6.57 30.51
CA TYR A 151 15.53 5.85 30.29
C TYR A 151 16.68 6.40 31.16
N PRO A 152 17.54 5.54 31.74
CA PRO A 152 18.76 5.94 32.42
C PRO A 152 19.72 6.75 31.53
N ALA A 153 20.58 7.57 32.12
CA ALA A 153 21.52 8.43 31.39
C ALA A 153 22.50 7.63 30.50
N ASP A 154 22.91 6.44 30.94
CA ASP A 154 23.78 5.52 30.22
C ASP A 154 23.03 4.64 29.19
N TYR A 155 21.69 4.68 29.14
CA TYR A 155 20.89 3.78 28.31
C TYR A 155 21.23 3.83 26.81
N LYS A 156 21.43 5.04 26.27
CA LYS A 156 21.77 5.25 24.85
C LYS A 156 23.14 4.71 24.45
N ALA A 157 24.03 4.42 25.43
CA ALA A 157 25.30 3.77 25.15
C ALA A 157 25.13 2.29 24.80
N PHE A 158 24.04 1.65 25.27
CA PHE A 158 23.78 0.23 25.06
C PHE A 158 22.64 -0.03 24.05
N VAL A 159 21.66 0.88 24.00
CA VAL A 159 20.45 0.76 23.17
C VAL A 159 20.44 1.82 22.08
N SER A 160 20.49 1.37 20.82
CA SER A 160 20.57 2.24 19.64
C SER A 160 19.23 2.88 19.26
N LYS A 161 18.13 2.12 19.33
CA LYS A 161 16.76 2.59 19.01
C LYS A 161 15.87 2.41 20.25
N PRO A 162 15.77 3.41 21.15
CA PRO A 162 14.85 3.35 22.28
C PRO A 162 13.39 3.25 21.83
N MET A 163 12.63 2.37 22.48
CA MET A 163 11.19 2.19 22.24
C MET A 163 10.44 1.98 23.57
N ASP A 164 9.18 2.37 23.61
CA ASP A 164 8.31 2.35 24.78
C ASP A 164 6.85 2.21 24.36
N TRP A 165 5.99 1.78 25.28
CA TRP A 165 4.58 1.53 25.00
C TRP A 165 3.84 2.77 24.51
N GLU A 166 4.00 3.91 25.19
CA GLU A 166 3.31 5.15 24.86
C GLU A 166 3.66 5.61 23.45
N ARG A 167 4.92 5.44 23.03
CA ARG A 167 5.35 5.72 21.66
C ARG A 167 4.68 4.79 20.65
N VAL A 168 4.60 3.50 20.93
CA VAL A 168 3.91 2.55 20.03
C VAL A 168 2.42 2.92 19.90
N GLN A 169 1.77 3.19 21.04
CA GLN A 169 0.37 3.60 21.09
C GLN A 169 0.12 4.90 20.32
N LYS A 170 0.98 5.90 20.51
CA LYS A 170 0.89 7.19 19.79
C LYS A 170 1.12 7.01 18.29
N THR A 171 2.05 6.15 17.90
CA THR A 171 2.34 5.88 16.47
C THR A 171 1.14 5.21 15.78
N LEU A 172 0.42 4.31 16.48
CA LEU A 172 -0.85 3.75 15.99
C LEU A 172 -1.94 4.82 15.89
N GLN A 173 -2.10 5.65 16.92
CA GLN A 173 -3.07 6.75 16.93
C GLN A 173 -2.82 7.77 15.82
N GLN A 174 -1.56 7.97 15.44
CA GLN A 174 -1.14 8.84 14.34
C GLN A 174 -1.17 8.16 12.96
N ARG A 175 -1.64 6.91 12.86
CA ARG A 175 -1.77 6.18 11.58
C ARG A 175 -0.43 5.95 10.87
N LYS A 176 0.66 5.82 11.63
CA LYS A 176 2.03 5.83 11.08
C LYS A 176 2.63 4.46 10.76
N TYR A 177 2.02 3.37 11.20
CA TYR A 177 2.43 2.02 10.77
C TYR A 177 1.95 1.75 9.35
N ASN A 178 2.82 1.23 8.48
CA ASN A 178 2.48 0.92 7.09
C ASN A 178 1.98 -0.51 6.93
N ASN A 179 2.49 -1.42 7.74
CA ASN A 179 2.13 -2.83 7.75
C ASN A 179 2.05 -3.34 9.20
N PHE A 180 1.57 -4.58 9.39
CA PHE A 180 1.51 -5.21 10.72
C PHE A 180 2.90 -5.52 11.28
N GLY A 181 3.89 -5.78 10.42
CA GLY A 181 5.29 -5.99 10.81
C GLY A 181 5.86 -4.81 11.58
N ASP A 182 5.62 -3.57 11.14
CA ASP A 182 6.19 -2.36 11.74
C ASP A 182 5.82 -2.22 13.23
N ILE A 183 4.55 -2.49 13.59
CA ILE A 183 4.08 -2.44 14.98
C ILE A 183 4.61 -3.63 15.80
N VAL A 184 4.66 -4.82 15.19
CA VAL A 184 5.20 -6.03 15.83
C VAL A 184 6.69 -5.85 16.15
N GLU A 185 7.46 -5.29 15.22
CA GLU A 185 8.88 -4.98 15.41
C GLU A 185 9.10 -3.98 16.53
N ASP A 186 8.34 -2.88 16.58
CA ASP A 186 8.46 -1.90 17.65
C ASP A 186 8.06 -2.49 19.01
N LEU A 187 7.07 -3.39 19.07
CA LEU A 187 6.71 -4.11 20.30
C LEU A 187 7.80 -5.11 20.75
N ARG A 188 8.35 -5.92 19.82
CA ARG A 188 9.50 -6.80 20.10
C ARG A 188 10.72 -5.98 20.54
N LEU A 189 10.88 -4.77 19.99
CA LEU A 189 11.98 -3.86 20.32
C LEU A 189 11.93 -3.36 21.77
N ILE A 190 10.74 -3.11 22.33
CA ILE A 190 10.58 -2.73 23.75
C ILE A 190 11.27 -3.76 24.66
N PHE A 191 10.90 -5.03 24.50
CA PHE A 191 11.37 -6.10 25.39
C PHE A 191 12.81 -6.51 25.09
N SER A 192 13.21 -6.58 23.82
CA SER A 192 14.60 -6.89 23.46
C SER A 192 15.58 -5.83 23.96
N ASN A 193 15.22 -4.54 23.89
CA ASN A 193 16.03 -3.47 24.48
C ASN A 193 16.15 -3.61 26.00
N ALA A 194 15.05 -3.95 26.68
CA ALA A 194 15.06 -4.16 28.12
C ALA A 194 15.92 -5.36 28.52
N LEU A 195 15.83 -6.48 27.80
CA LEU A 195 16.69 -7.65 28.00
C LEU A 195 18.17 -7.30 27.79
N LYS A 196 18.48 -6.59 26.71
CA LYS A 196 19.85 -6.17 26.38
C LYS A 196 20.46 -5.26 27.45
N TYR A 197 19.73 -4.22 27.86
CA TYR A 197 20.23 -3.24 28.84
C TYR A 197 20.35 -3.85 30.25
N ASN A 198 19.37 -4.67 30.66
CA ASN A 198 19.31 -5.20 32.03
C ASN A 198 20.01 -6.55 32.23
N ALA A 199 20.63 -7.13 31.18
CA ALA A 199 21.25 -8.47 31.25
C ALA A 199 22.24 -8.65 32.42
N ARG A 200 22.98 -7.61 32.78
CA ARG A 200 23.95 -7.62 33.90
C ARG A 200 23.32 -7.83 35.28
N ALA A 201 22.02 -7.60 35.41
CA ALA A 201 21.27 -7.68 36.66
C ALA A 201 20.30 -8.88 36.68
N LYS A 202 20.42 -9.80 35.72
CA LYS A 202 19.58 -11.01 35.65
C LYS A 202 19.63 -11.80 36.97
N GLY A 203 18.46 -12.17 37.50
CA GLY A 203 18.35 -12.93 38.74
C GLY A 203 18.66 -12.15 40.03
N THR A 204 18.74 -10.82 39.96
CA THR A 204 18.92 -9.95 41.13
C THR A 204 17.59 -9.29 41.52
N GLU A 205 17.38 -8.99 42.81
CA GLU A 205 16.18 -8.30 43.30
C GLU A 205 16.19 -6.78 43.01
N THR A 206 17.16 -6.31 42.23
CA THR A 206 17.27 -4.90 41.85
C THR A 206 16.13 -4.49 40.91
N VAL A 207 15.90 -3.18 40.75
CA VAL A 207 14.94 -2.66 39.76
C VAL A 207 15.28 -3.17 38.34
N SER A 208 16.56 -3.21 37.98
CA SER A 208 17.01 -3.75 36.69
C SER A 208 16.77 -5.25 36.56
N GLY A 209 16.99 -6.04 37.61
CA GLY A 209 16.70 -7.48 37.58
C GLY A 209 15.21 -7.76 37.39
N ARG A 210 14.34 -7.08 38.15
CA ARG A 210 12.89 -7.19 37.98
C ARG A 210 12.41 -6.74 36.60
N ALA A 211 13.03 -5.70 36.02
CA ALA A 211 12.73 -5.27 34.66
C ALA A 211 13.18 -6.31 33.61
N TYR A 212 14.29 -7.01 33.84
CA TYR A 212 14.72 -8.13 32.98
C TYR A 212 13.71 -9.28 33.01
N ASP A 213 13.29 -9.69 34.20
CA ASP A 213 12.32 -10.80 34.37
C ASP A 213 10.95 -10.44 33.79
N ALA A 214 10.51 -9.19 33.98
CA ALA A 214 9.29 -8.66 33.36
C ALA A 214 9.39 -8.66 31.83
N ALA A 215 10.55 -8.30 31.26
CA ALA A 215 10.75 -8.30 29.81
C ALA A 215 10.72 -9.74 29.25
N LEU A 216 11.30 -10.71 29.96
CA LEU A 216 11.25 -12.12 29.57
C LEU A 216 9.80 -12.64 29.55
N PHE A 217 9.04 -12.38 30.61
CA PHE A 217 7.63 -12.77 30.70
C PHE A 217 6.77 -12.11 29.61
N MET A 218 6.91 -10.78 29.45
CA MET A 218 6.09 -10.04 28.49
C MET A 218 6.49 -10.33 27.03
N SER A 219 7.75 -10.65 26.75
CA SER A 219 8.18 -11.09 25.42
C SER A 219 7.51 -12.41 25.02
N SER A 220 7.50 -13.40 25.90
CA SER A 220 6.80 -14.67 25.64
C SER A 220 5.30 -14.47 25.44
N LYS A 221 4.69 -13.58 26.23
CA LYS A 221 3.29 -13.23 26.07
C LYS A 221 3.01 -12.51 24.74
N LEU A 222 3.89 -11.61 24.32
CA LEU A 222 3.77 -10.92 23.03
C LEU A 222 3.73 -11.92 21.87
N GLU A 223 4.61 -12.92 21.84
CA GLU A 223 4.60 -13.92 20.77
C GLU A 223 3.28 -14.71 20.71
N VAL A 224 2.69 -15.05 21.86
CA VAL A 224 1.36 -15.69 21.91
C VAL A 224 0.25 -14.77 21.36
N VAL A 225 0.33 -13.47 21.62
CA VAL A 225 -0.65 -12.50 21.08
C VAL A 225 -0.43 -12.27 19.59
N ILE A 226 0.82 -12.23 19.12
CA ILE A 226 1.16 -12.18 17.69
C ILE A 226 0.58 -13.40 16.98
N GLN A 227 0.72 -14.60 17.53
CA GLN A 227 0.14 -15.81 16.94
C GLN A 227 -1.38 -15.69 16.73
N ARG A 228 -2.11 -15.16 17.71
CA ARG A 228 -3.56 -14.90 17.58
C ARG A 228 -3.89 -13.86 16.52
N LEU A 229 -3.08 -12.80 16.44
CA LEU A 229 -3.19 -11.78 15.38
C LEU A 229 -3.00 -12.43 14.00
N LEU A 230 -1.96 -13.25 13.83
CA LEU A 230 -1.65 -13.93 12.57
C LEU A 230 -2.82 -14.77 12.09
N ILE A 231 -3.40 -15.61 12.96
CA ILE A 231 -4.57 -16.45 12.63
C ILE A 231 -5.80 -15.59 12.27
N SER A 232 -6.09 -14.56 13.07
CA SER A 232 -7.27 -13.72 12.86
C SER A 232 -7.17 -12.90 11.57
N VAL A 233 -6.00 -12.31 11.31
CA VAL A 233 -5.78 -11.48 10.12
C VAL A 233 -5.67 -12.34 8.87
N SER A 234 -5.01 -13.51 8.93
CA SER A 234 -4.90 -14.40 7.77
C SER A 234 -6.28 -14.90 7.31
N ASP A 235 -7.17 -15.27 8.22
CA ASP A 235 -8.57 -15.64 7.90
C ASP A 235 -9.29 -14.50 7.22
N LYS A 236 -9.21 -13.29 7.80
CA LYS A 236 -9.93 -12.14 7.27
C LYS A 236 -9.45 -11.72 5.89
N LEU A 237 -8.13 -11.73 5.65
CA LEU A 237 -7.54 -11.40 4.35
C LEU A 237 -7.95 -12.38 3.25
N GLU A 238 -7.92 -13.68 3.53
CA GLU A 238 -8.31 -14.69 2.55
C GLU A 238 -9.81 -14.62 2.23
N ARG A 239 -10.66 -14.35 3.23
CA ARG A 239 -12.10 -14.09 2.99
C ARG A 239 -12.33 -12.89 2.09
N GLU A 240 -11.65 -11.76 2.35
CA GLU A 240 -11.78 -10.57 1.51
C GLU A 240 -11.31 -10.80 0.06
N LYS A 241 -10.25 -11.59 -0.14
CA LYS A 241 -9.82 -12.00 -1.49
C LYS A 241 -10.88 -12.84 -2.19
N ILE A 242 -11.48 -13.80 -1.49
CA ILE A 242 -12.53 -14.65 -2.04
C ILE A 242 -13.77 -13.81 -2.40
N ASP A 243 -14.21 -12.94 -1.48
CA ASP A 243 -15.35 -12.05 -1.70
C ASP A 243 -15.10 -11.14 -2.91
N GLN A 244 -13.88 -10.63 -3.07
CA GLN A 244 -13.50 -9.83 -4.23
C GLN A 244 -13.57 -10.64 -5.53
N VAL A 245 -13.01 -11.85 -5.56
CA VAL A 245 -13.06 -12.74 -6.75
C VAL A 245 -14.50 -13.11 -7.12
N ILE A 246 -15.34 -13.41 -6.13
CA ILE A 246 -16.76 -13.70 -6.35
C ILE A 246 -17.46 -12.47 -6.93
N SER A 247 -17.27 -11.29 -6.34
CA SER A 247 -17.88 -10.05 -6.82
C SER A 247 -17.45 -9.71 -8.25
N GLU A 248 -16.17 -9.89 -8.59
CA GLU A 248 -15.66 -9.68 -9.94
C GLU A 248 -16.33 -10.63 -10.95
N ARG A 249 -16.48 -11.91 -10.61
CA ARG A 249 -17.19 -12.90 -11.44
C ARG A 249 -18.67 -12.58 -11.61
N GLU A 250 -19.34 -12.12 -10.55
CA GLU A 250 -20.75 -11.70 -10.59
C GLU A 250 -20.96 -10.50 -11.51
N ILE A 251 -20.06 -9.51 -11.45
CA ILE A 251 -20.09 -8.35 -12.35
C ILE A 251 -19.92 -8.81 -13.80
N GLU A 252 -18.95 -9.66 -14.09
CA GLU A 252 -18.71 -10.18 -15.44
C GLU A 252 -19.91 -10.98 -15.97
N ALA A 253 -20.53 -11.81 -15.12
CA ALA A 253 -21.72 -12.56 -15.48
C ALA A 253 -22.93 -11.64 -15.77
N ALA A 254 -23.09 -10.57 -14.99
CA ALA A 254 -24.14 -9.57 -15.20
C ALA A 254 -23.91 -8.78 -16.50
N GLU A 255 -22.67 -8.42 -16.81
CA GLU A 255 -22.31 -7.75 -18.07
C GLU A 255 -22.62 -8.65 -19.28
N ARG A 256 -22.23 -9.93 -19.24
CA ARG A 256 -22.55 -10.89 -20.31
C ARG A 256 -24.06 -11.07 -20.50
N ALA A 257 -24.83 -11.16 -19.41
CA ALA A 257 -26.29 -11.26 -19.48
C ALA A 257 -26.92 -10.02 -20.13
N GLU A 258 -26.43 -8.81 -19.80
CA GLU A 258 -26.91 -7.57 -20.41
C GLU A 258 -26.56 -7.48 -21.90
N GLU A 259 -25.36 -7.89 -22.31
CA GLU A 259 -24.97 -7.95 -23.73
C GLU A 259 -25.89 -8.89 -24.53
N GLU A 260 -26.26 -10.05 -23.98
CA GLU A 260 -27.20 -10.98 -24.60
C GLU A 260 -28.62 -10.39 -24.68
N ARG A 261 -29.07 -9.68 -23.65
CA ARG A 261 -30.37 -8.97 -23.67
C ARG A 261 -30.40 -7.89 -24.76
N ILE A 262 -29.34 -7.10 -24.87
CA ILE A 262 -29.21 -6.10 -25.94
C ILE A 262 -29.22 -6.80 -27.30
N ARG A 263 -28.41 -7.86 -27.50
CA ARG A 263 -28.33 -8.59 -28.77
C ARG A 263 -29.68 -9.17 -29.19
N THR A 264 -30.41 -9.78 -28.26
CA THR A 264 -31.73 -10.36 -28.52
C THR A 264 -32.79 -9.29 -28.80
N ALA A 265 -32.73 -8.14 -28.11
CA ALA A 265 -33.59 -6.99 -28.42
C ALA A 265 -33.36 -6.45 -29.84
N TRP A 266 -32.09 -6.27 -30.23
CA TRP A 266 -31.71 -5.85 -31.58
C TRP A 266 -32.18 -6.84 -32.66
N GLN A 267 -32.11 -8.15 -32.39
CA GLN A 267 -32.62 -9.17 -33.32
C GLN A 267 -34.14 -9.05 -33.50
N LYS A 268 -34.90 -8.91 -32.41
CA LYS A 268 -36.36 -8.72 -32.44
C LYS A 268 -36.76 -7.46 -33.20
N ASP A 269 -36.08 -6.34 -32.98
CA ASP A 269 -36.34 -5.08 -33.70
C ASP A 269 -36.05 -5.20 -35.21
N ARG A 270 -35.00 -5.94 -35.58
CA ARG A 270 -34.66 -6.18 -36.99
C ARG A 270 -35.69 -7.07 -37.66
N GLU A 271 -36.19 -8.11 -36.99
CA GLU A 271 -37.27 -8.97 -37.48
C GLU A 271 -38.59 -8.21 -37.64
N LYS A 272 -38.94 -7.38 -36.65
CA LYS A 272 -40.10 -6.49 -36.71
C LYS A 272 -40.01 -5.49 -37.86
N SER A 273 -38.84 -4.90 -38.08
CA SER A 273 -38.62 -4.00 -39.23
C SER A 273 -38.73 -4.74 -40.56
N ARG A 274 -38.30 -6.01 -40.62
CA ARG A 274 -38.39 -6.86 -41.82
C ARG A 274 -39.82 -7.29 -42.11
N SER A 275 -40.63 -7.63 -41.09
CA SER A 275 -42.06 -7.95 -41.28
C SER A 275 -42.86 -6.74 -41.74
N VAL A 276 -42.62 -5.55 -41.17
CA VAL A 276 -43.22 -4.28 -41.65
C VAL A 276 -42.83 -3.98 -43.09
N SER A 277 -41.58 -4.23 -43.47
CA SER A 277 -41.11 -4.03 -44.86
C SER A 277 -41.75 -5.00 -45.87
N ILE A 278 -42.10 -6.22 -45.43
CA ILE A 278 -42.78 -7.23 -46.26
C ILE A 278 -44.26 -6.87 -46.42
N GLU A 279 -44.93 -6.41 -45.37
CA GLU A 279 -46.32 -5.91 -45.44
C GLU A 279 -46.44 -4.66 -46.34
N VAL A 280 -45.47 -3.75 -46.29
CA VAL A 280 -45.45 -2.55 -47.16
C VAL A 280 -45.18 -2.93 -48.62
N LYS A 281 -44.37 -3.97 -48.91
CA LYS A 281 -44.16 -4.47 -50.29
C LYS A 281 -45.34 -5.24 -50.86
N ALA A 282 -46.19 -5.85 -50.03
CA ALA A 282 -47.41 -6.52 -50.47
C ALA A 282 -48.53 -5.54 -50.83
N ARG A 283 -48.40 -4.26 -50.46
CA ARG A 283 -49.40 -3.21 -50.68
C ARG A 283 -48.89 -2.15 -51.65
N VAL A 284 -48.65 -2.54 -52.90
CA VAL A 284 -48.43 -1.59 -54.01
C VAL A 284 -49.75 -1.45 -54.80
N GLU A 285 -50.57 -0.48 -54.39
CA GLU A 285 -51.65 0.06 -55.25
C GLU A 285 -51.13 1.27 -56.04
N PRO A 286 -51.69 1.55 -57.24
CA PRO A 286 -51.14 2.52 -58.16
C PRO A 286 -51.21 3.96 -57.62
N VAL A 287 -50.14 4.69 -57.89
CA VAL A 287 -49.90 6.09 -57.56
C VAL A 287 -51.11 6.97 -57.88
N VAL A 288 -51.65 7.66 -56.87
CA VAL A 288 -52.48 8.85 -57.04
C VAL A 288 -51.80 10.03 -56.36
N THR A 289 -51.75 11.11 -57.13
CA THR A 289 -51.06 12.40 -56.97
C THR A 289 -51.04 13.02 -55.58
N VAL A 290 -49.85 13.45 -55.16
CA VAL A 290 -49.57 14.30 -53.99
C VAL A 290 -50.16 15.70 -54.18
N LYS A 291 -51.00 16.16 -53.25
CA LYS A 291 -51.21 17.60 -53.00
C LYS A 291 -50.51 17.98 -51.69
N LEU A 292 -49.57 18.94 -51.81
CA LEU A 292 -48.92 19.61 -50.69
C LEU A 292 -49.96 20.34 -49.84
N ILE A 293 -50.02 20.03 -48.55
CA ILE A 293 -50.60 20.91 -47.54
C ILE A 293 -49.56 21.12 -46.43
N GLN A 294 -48.95 22.29 -46.49
CA GLN A 294 -48.23 22.92 -45.39
C GLN A 294 -49.20 23.16 -44.23
N ARG A 295 -48.91 22.66 -43.03
CA ARG A 295 -49.39 23.33 -41.81
C ARG A 295 -48.40 23.19 -40.66
N ARG A 296 -48.25 24.33 -40.00
CA ARG A 296 -47.20 24.76 -39.09
C ARG A 296 -47.30 24.08 -37.72
N SER A 297 -46.14 23.93 -37.10
CA SER A 297 -45.95 23.83 -35.65
C SER A 297 -46.73 24.92 -34.91
N ALA A 298 -47.35 24.54 -33.79
CA ALA A 298 -47.73 25.44 -32.73
C ALA A 298 -47.25 24.88 -31.39
N ASN A 299 -46.36 25.64 -30.76
CA ASN A 299 -46.03 25.57 -29.34
C ASN A 299 -47.29 25.50 -28.47
N ARG A 300 -47.27 24.64 -27.46
CA ARG A 300 -47.76 25.00 -26.12
C ARG A 300 -46.73 24.57 -25.09
N ARG A 301 -46.19 25.57 -24.40
CA ARG A 301 -45.81 25.44 -22.99
C ARG A 301 -46.97 26.03 -22.22
N ASP A 302 -47.45 25.34 -21.19
CA ASP A 302 -47.63 25.96 -19.88
C ASP A 302 -47.67 24.85 -18.82
N MET A 303 -47.12 25.22 -17.69
CA MET A 303 -46.95 24.43 -16.48
C MET A 303 -48.33 24.07 -15.92
N ASP A 304 -48.60 22.78 -15.73
CA ASP A 304 -49.60 22.35 -14.76
C ASP A 304 -48.99 21.34 -13.80
N PHE A 305 -48.99 21.78 -12.55
CA PHE A 305 -48.68 21.05 -11.35
C PHE A 305 -49.85 20.11 -11.07
N ASP A 306 -49.93 19.00 -11.79
CA ASP A 306 -50.83 17.91 -11.44
C ASP A 306 -49.98 16.81 -10.79
N PHE A 307 -50.11 16.73 -9.47
CA PHE A 307 -49.64 15.65 -8.63
C PHE A 307 -50.65 14.50 -8.81
N PRO A 308 -50.36 13.44 -9.59
CA PRO A 308 -51.30 12.35 -9.74
C PRO A 308 -51.13 11.46 -8.51
N PHE A 309 -52.24 11.27 -7.81
CA PHE A 309 -52.41 10.28 -6.76
C PHE A 309 -51.73 8.94 -7.13
N TYR A 310 -51.11 8.32 -6.13
CA TYR A 310 -50.53 6.99 -6.20
C TYR A 310 -51.54 5.98 -6.76
N ASP A 311 -51.27 5.49 -7.96
CA ASP A 311 -51.64 4.13 -8.36
C ASP A 311 -50.33 3.33 -8.43
N GLU A 312 -50.26 2.29 -7.59
CA GLU A 312 -49.16 1.35 -7.45
C GLU A 312 -48.89 0.65 -8.79
N ASP A 313 -47.80 1.02 -9.47
CA ASP A 313 -47.26 0.28 -10.62
C ASP A 313 -45.74 0.09 -10.39
N ASP A 314 -45.40 -1.04 -9.76
CA ASP A 314 -44.09 -1.36 -9.16
C ASP A 314 -42.91 -1.50 -10.14
N GLY A 315 -43.11 -1.27 -11.44
CA GLY A 315 -42.08 -1.47 -12.47
C GLY A 315 -41.17 -0.26 -12.75
N HIS A 316 -41.63 0.97 -12.50
CA HIS A 316 -40.89 2.18 -12.91
C HIS A 316 -39.92 2.72 -11.84
N HIS A 317 -40.13 2.40 -10.56
CA HIS A 317 -39.28 2.86 -9.47
C HIS A 317 -37.93 2.12 -9.37
N GLU A 318 -37.87 0.84 -9.73
CA GLU A 318 -36.59 0.11 -9.75
C GLU A 318 -35.66 0.63 -10.85
N GLN A 319 -36.18 0.99 -12.03
CA GLN A 319 -35.37 1.59 -13.10
C GLN A 319 -34.84 2.97 -12.71
N THR A 320 -35.64 3.81 -12.06
CA THR A 320 -35.19 5.13 -11.59
C THR A 320 -34.22 5.02 -10.41
N HIS A 321 -34.38 4.05 -9.51
CA HIS A 321 -33.44 3.78 -8.43
C HIS A 321 -32.11 3.20 -8.94
N MET A 322 -32.16 2.27 -9.89
CA MET A 322 -30.96 1.72 -10.55
C MET A 322 -30.23 2.76 -11.39
N GLU A 323 -30.95 3.67 -12.06
CA GLU A 323 -30.34 4.82 -12.74
C GLU A 323 -29.72 5.81 -11.75
N ALA A 324 -30.36 6.06 -10.61
CA ALA A 324 -29.78 6.91 -9.56
C ALA A 324 -28.49 6.30 -8.98
N LEU A 325 -28.47 4.99 -8.73
CA LEU A 325 -27.27 4.25 -8.29
C LEU A 325 -26.16 4.28 -9.35
N ARG A 326 -26.49 4.09 -10.64
CA ARG A 326 -25.53 4.21 -11.74
C ARG A 326 -24.95 5.61 -11.85
N GLN A 327 -25.79 6.64 -11.72
CA GLN A 327 -25.32 8.04 -11.72
C GLN A 327 -24.43 8.33 -10.51
N GLN A 328 -24.78 7.82 -9.32
CA GLN A 328 -23.97 7.98 -8.13
C GLN A 328 -22.61 7.27 -8.26
N LYS A 329 -22.58 6.05 -8.84
CA LYS A 329 -21.35 5.32 -9.16
C LYS A 329 -20.47 6.09 -10.17
N LEU A 330 -21.06 6.59 -11.25
CA LEU A 330 -20.34 7.38 -12.27
C LEU A 330 -19.74 8.67 -11.68
N ILE A 331 -20.48 9.36 -10.80
CA ILE A 331 -19.98 10.55 -10.10
C ILE A 331 -18.82 10.17 -9.18
N PHE A 332 -18.93 9.08 -8.44
CA PHE A 332 -17.88 8.61 -7.54
C PHE A 332 -16.60 8.21 -8.31
N GLU A 333 -16.73 7.45 -9.40
CA GLU A 333 -15.60 7.08 -10.26
C GLU A 333 -14.94 8.29 -10.91
N LYS A 334 -15.74 9.28 -11.33
CA LYS A 334 -15.22 10.55 -11.84
C LYS A 334 -14.44 11.30 -10.76
N GLN A 335 -14.99 11.41 -9.55
CA GLN A 335 -14.30 12.04 -8.42
C GLN A 335 -12.97 11.34 -8.08
N GLN A 336 -12.92 10.01 -8.16
CA GLN A 336 -11.68 9.26 -7.93
C GLN A 336 -10.64 9.52 -9.02
N ARG A 337 -11.05 9.58 -10.29
CA ARG A 337 -10.18 9.98 -11.41
C ARG A 337 -9.66 11.41 -11.23
N ASP A 338 -10.53 12.36 -10.92
CA ASP A 338 -10.15 13.76 -10.70
C ASP A 338 -9.18 13.91 -9.52
N ARG A 339 -9.36 13.13 -8.43
CA ARG A 339 -8.41 13.09 -7.30
C ARG A 339 -7.06 12.49 -7.68
N ALA A 340 -7.04 11.41 -8.47
CA ALA A 340 -5.80 10.81 -8.96
C ALA A 340 -5.03 11.78 -9.87
N GLU A 341 -5.73 12.47 -10.77
CA GLU A 341 -5.15 13.50 -11.62
C GLU A 341 -4.59 14.67 -10.80
N MET A 342 -5.34 15.15 -9.81
CA MET A 342 -4.87 16.19 -8.87
C MET A 342 -3.62 15.76 -8.10
N ARG A 343 -3.54 14.50 -7.66
CA ARG A 343 -2.33 13.96 -7.01
C ARG A 343 -1.14 13.96 -7.97
N ASN A 344 -1.32 13.54 -9.22
CA ASN A 344 -0.26 13.53 -10.23
C ASN A 344 0.25 14.94 -10.54
N ILE A 345 -0.66 15.92 -10.71
CA ILE A 345 -0.31 17.33 -10.93
C ILE A 345 0.45 17.88 -9.72
N SER A 346 -0.03 17.59 -8.50
CA SER A 346 0.62 18.03 -7.25
C SER A 346 2.03 17.45 -7.11
N GLN A 347 2.22 16.16 -7.39
CA GLN A 347 3.53 15.52 -7.39
C GLN A 347 4.47 16.14 -8.43
N ALA A 348 4.01 16.34 -9.66
CA ALA A 348 4.79 16.98 -10.72
C ALA A 348 5.23 18.40 -10.34
N LEU A 349 4.33 19.20 -9.76
CA LEU A 349 4.65 20.52 -9.23
C LEU A 349 5.69 20.42 -8.10
N GLY A 350 5.53 19.48 -7.16
CA GLY A 350 6.47 19.20 -6.08
C GLY A 350 7.88 18.88 -6.61
N PHE A 351 8.00 17.97 -7.57
CA PHE A 351 9.28 17.66 -8.23
C PHE A 351 9.90 18.90 -8.87
N SER A 352 9.11 19.73 -9.57
CA SER A 352 9.62 20.97 -10.18
C SER A 352 10.15 21.98 -9.16
N VAL A 353 9.53 22.05 -7.98
CA VAL A 353 9.93 22.97 -6.91
C VAL A 353 11.22 22.47 -6.27
N MET A 354 11.30 21.17 -5.97
CA MET A 354 12.49 20.56 -5.38
C MET A 354 13.71 20.65 -6.32
N ALA A 355 13.51 20.44 -7.63
CA ALA A 355 14.55 20.63 -8.63
C ALA A 355 15.09 22.07 -8.63
N ARG A 356 14.21 23.08 -8.63
CA ARG A 356 14.61 24.50 -8.56
C ARG A 356 15.31 24.86 -7.24
N LEU A 357 14.90 24.27 -6.12
CA LEU A 357 15.56 24.46 -4.83
C LEU A 357 16.97 23.86 -4.82
N LEU A 358 17.14 22.69 -5.44
CA LEU A 358 18.43 22.04 -5.60
C LEU A 358 19.37 22.85 -6.51
N GLU A 359 18.87 23.34 -7.66
CA GLU A 359 19.65 24.23 -8.53
C GLU A 359 20.08 25.50 -7.79
N LYS A 360 19.17 26.10 -7.01
CA LYS A 360 19.49 27.28 -6.19
C LYS A 360 20.57 26.97 -5.15
N SER A 361 20.51 25.82 -4.48
CA SER A 361 21.51 25.46 -3.47
C SER A 361 22.89 25.22 -4.11
N GLN A 362 22.93 24.56 -5.28
CA GLN A 362 24.15 24.37 -6.05
C GLN A 362 24.74 25.69 -6.53
N ALA A 363 23.91 26.63 -7.01
CA ALA A 363 24.35 27.97 -7.42
C ALA A 363 24.96 28.76 -6.25
N ILE A 364 24.40 28.63 -5.03
CA ILE A 364 24.95 29.24 -3.81
C ILE A 364 26.31 28.62 -3.45
N VAL A 365 26.45 27.30 -3.56
CA VAL A 365 27.74 26.63 -3.31
C VAL A 365 28.78 27.04 -4.35
N TRP A 366 28.38 27.10 -5.62
CA TRP A 366 29.24 27.54 -6.70
C TRP A 366 29.69 29.00 -6.54
N SER A 367 28.78 29.90 -6.14
CA SER A 367 29.14 31.30 -5.89
C SER A 367 30.12 31.46 -4.74
N LYS A 368 29.95 30.70 -3.64
CA LYS A 368 30.93 30.66 -2.53
C LYS A 368 32.31 30.21 -3.00
N LYS A 369 32.39 29.11 -3.78
CA LYS A 369 33.65 28.63 -4.36
C LYS A 369 34.29 29.65 -5.28
N MET A 370 33.51 30.40 -6.05
CA MET A 370 34.03 31.47 -6.91
C MET A 370 34.55 32.65 -6.11
N VAL A 371 33.86 33.06 -5.04
CA VAL A 371 34.34 34.12 -4.14
C VAL A 371 35.67 33.70 -3.48
N GLU A 372 35.78 32.46 -3.03
CA GLU A 372 37.03 31.91 -2.48
C GLU A 372 38.16 31.92 -3.53
N LYS A 373 37.89 31.47 -4.76
CA LYS A 373 38.88 31.55 -5.85
C LYS A 373 39.32 32.97 -6.16
N VAL A 374 38.39 33.92 -6.26
CA VAL A 374 38.72 35.34 -6.50
C VAL A 374 39.49 35.94 -5.33
N ALA A 375 39.21 35.54 -4.09
CA ALA A 375 39.98 35.97 -2.92
C ALA A 375 41.41 35.41 -2.93
N VAL A 376 41.58 34.15 -3.34
CA VAL A 376 42.89 33.52 -3.53
C VAL A 376 43.66 34.20 -4.67
N ASP A 377 43.02 34.46 -5.81
CA ASP A 377 43.66 35.13 -6.96
C ASP A 377 44.05 36.58 -6.63
N LYS A 378 43.23 37.30 -5.84
CA LYS A 378 43.61 38.63 -5.32
C LYS A 378 44.79 38.55 -4.36
N SER A 379 44.83 37.56 -3.47
CA SER A 379 45.95 37.32 -2.55
C SER A 379 47.25 36.94 -3.29
N MET A 380 47.13 36.21 -4.41
CA MET A 380 48.27 35.90 -5.27
C MET A 380 48.74 37.12 -6.08
N LYS A 381 47.81 37.98 -6.55
CA LYS A 381 48.17 39.24 -7.22
C LYS A 381 48.83 40.24 -6.28
N THR A 382 48.33 40.42 -5.05
CA THR A 382 48.98 41.30 -4.06
C THR A 382 50.35 40.78 -3.63
N LYS A 383 50.55 39.45 -3.59
CA LYS A 383 51.89 38.86 -3.43
C LYS A 383 52.79 39.08 -4.63
N SER A 384 52.28 39.04 -5.87
CA SER A 384 53.07 39.37 -7.06
C SER A 384 53.41 40.86 -7.17
N GLU A 385 52.54 41.76 -6.72
CA GLU A 385 52.80 43.21 -6.70
C GLU A 385 53.75 43.60 -5.55
N ASN A 386 53.70 42.89 -4.41
CA ASN A 386 54.69 43.05 -3.33
C ASN A 386 56.07 42.50 -3.72
N THR A 387 56.15 41.41 -4.50
CA THR A 387 57.44 40.89 -5.00
C THR A 387 58.01 41.69 -6.17
N VAL A 388 57.20 42.47 -6.88
CA VAL A 388 57.69 43.47 -7.85
C VAL A 388 58.14 44.76 -7.13
N SER A 389 57.53 45.11 -5.99
CA SER A 389 57.96 46.25 -5.17
C SER A 389 59.21 45.95 -4.32
N GLU A 390 59.47 44.70 -3.95
CA GLU A 390 60.73 44.28 -3.27
C GLU A 390 61.90 43.99 -4.23
N LYS A 391 61.70 44.05 -5.55
CA LYS A 391 62.77 43.86 -6.56
C LYS A 391 63.30 45.16 -7.18
N ILE A 392 62.91 46.33 -6.66
CA ILE A 392 63.47 47.64 -7.06
C ILE A 392 64.54 48.15 -6.07
N GLU A 393 64.79 47.44 -4.95
CA GLU A 393 65.86 47.81 -4.00
C GLU A 393 67.10 46.92 -4.02
N GLN A 394 67.27 46.05 -5.02
CA GLN A 394 68.52 45.30 -5.22
C GLN A 394 68.83 45.14 -6.71
N THR A 395 69.02 46.25 -7.40
CA THR A 395 70.02 46.30 -8.48
C THR A 395 71.31 46.83 -7.88
N ASP A 396 72.15 45.93 -7.39
CA ASP A 396 73.58 46.17 -7.48
C ASP A 396 74.33 44.85 -7.50
N ILE A 397 75.31 44.80 -8.40
CA ILE A 397 76.34 43.76 -8.60
C ILE A 397 76.01 42.70 -9.68
N CYS A 398 76.56 43.01 -10.88
CA CYS A 398 77.35 42.12 -11.74
C CYS A 398 76.63 40.90 -12.35
N ALA A 399 76.10 40.98 -13.56
CA ALA A 399 76.80 40.84 -14.85
C ALA A 399 77.40 39.45 -15.13
N LYS A 400 77.02 38.97 -16.33
CA LYS A 400 77.72 38.03 -17.25
C LYS A 400 77.25 36.57 -17.28
N THR A 401 76.76 36.25 -18.49
CA THR A 401 77.13 35.12 -19.37
C THR A 401 76.47 33.75 -19.26
N ALA A 402 76.20 33.23 -20.46
CA ALA A 402 76.03 31.84 -20.92
C ALA A 402 74.64 31.21 -20.74
N ILE A 403 73.85 30.92 -21.78
CA ILE A 403 74.04 30.10 -23.01
C ILE A 403 73.85 28.60 -22.76
N GLU A 404 72.75 28.09 -23.34
CA GLU A 404 72.55 26.79 -24.03
C GLU A 404 72.14 25.48 -23.33
N LYS A 405 71.19 24.81 -24.03
CA LYS A 405 71.02 23.35 -24.29
C LYS A 405 70.52 22.50 -23.12
N ASN A 406 69.72 21.45 -23.27
CA ASN A 406 69.05 20.75 -24.39
C ASN A 406 68.00 19.82 -23.74
N GLU A 407 66.80 19.75 -24.31
CA GLU A 407 66.09 18.57 -24.88
C GLU A 407 66.13 17.14 -24.24
N PRO A 408 65.21 16.23 -24.62
CA PRO A 408 64.23 15.58 -23.72
C PRO A 408 64.28 14.03 -23.75
N GLU A 409 63.38 13.35 -23.04
CA GLU A 409 62.94 11.94 -23.20
C GLU A 409 62.10 11.56 -21.97
N ASP A 410 61.06 10.74 -21.96
CA ASP A 410 60.10 10.25 -22.95
C ASP A 410 59.02 9.48 -22.13
N LEU A 411 57.93 9.10 -22.79
CA LEU A 411 56.96 8.03 -22.43
C LEU A 411 55.73 8.34 -21.55
N ASN A 412 54.59 8.40 -22.27
CA ASN A 412 53.38 7.56 -22.15
C ASN A 412 52.65 7.45 -20.80
N ASP A 413 51.33 7.45 -20.68
CA ASP A 413 50.20 7.48 -21.60
C ASP A 413 48.98 7.79 -20.72
N PHE A 414 47.91 8.38 -21.26
CA PHE A 414 46.51 7.99 -21.04
C PHE A 414 45.57 9.10 -21.49
N THR A 415 44.82 8.72 -22.50
CA THR A 415 43.75 9.39 -23.22
C THR A 415 42.55 9.73 -22.34
N GLU A 416 42.05 10.98 -22.42
CA GLU A 416 40.60 11.20 -22.42
C GLU A 416 40.23 12.39 -23.32
N THR A 417 39.50 12.07 -24.37
CA THR A 417 39.02 12.91 -25.45
C THR A 417 38.12 14.05 -24.97
N ALA A 418 38.56 15.28 -25.22
CA ALA A 418 37.76 16.49 -25.10
C ALA A 418 36.69 16.54 -26.20
N MET A 419 35.41 16.54 -25.83
CA MET A 419 34.34 16.97 -26.73
C MET A 419 34.10 18.47 -26.59
N ASP A 420 34.52 19.19 -27.61
CA ASP A 420 34.15 20.56 -27.93
C ASP A 420 32.62 20.76 -27.89
N LYS A 421 32.15 21.67 -27.01
CA LYS A 421 30.80 22.25 -27.13
C LYS A 421 30.92 23.75 -27.35
N LYS A 422 30.77 24.12 -28.63
CA LYS A 422 30.54 25.49 -29.13
C LYS A 422 29.46 26.19 -28.30
N ILE A 423 29.83 27.32 -27.69
CA ILE A 423 28.89 28.27 -27.09
C ILE A 423 28.24 29.06 -28.24
N MET A 424 26.99 28.72 -28.59
CA MET A 424 26.11 29.57 -29.39
C MET A 424 25.55 30.67 -28.48
N VAL A 425 26.13 31.87 -28.57
CA VAL A 425 25.58 33.08 -27.95
C VAL A 425 24.40 33.54 -28.81
N ILE A 426 23.18 33.20 -28.41
CA ILE A 426 21.97 33.82 -28.96
C ILE A 426 21.60 35.03 -28.10
N ILE A 427 21.95 36.22 -28.60
CA ILE A 427 21.50 37.50 -28.06
C ILE A 427 20.05 37.71 -28.48
N LEU A 428 19.10 37.53 -27.55
CA LEU A 428 17.72 38.02 -27.75
C LEU A 428 17.56 39.41 -27.13
N LYS A 429 17.41 40.38 -28.05
CA LYS A 429 17.15 41.80 -27.78
C LYS A 429 15.90 41.99 -26.92
N LYS A 430 16.07 42.80 -25.88
CA LYS A 430 15.02 43.32 -25.00
C LYS A 430 14.10 44.26 -25.79
N GLN A 431 12.86 43.89 -26.06
CA GLN A 431 11.81 44.83 -26.44
C GLN A 431 10.80 45.04 -25.31
N LYS A 432 10.60 46.30 -24.96
CA LYS A 432 9.67 46.79 -23.94
C LYS A 432 8.23 46.63 -24.41
N SER A 433 7.34 46.14 -23.54
CA SER A 433 5.91 46.45 -23.61
C SER A 433 5.35 46.75 -22.22
N LYS A 434 4.39 47.68 -22.20
CA LYS A 434 3.99 48.57 -21.11
C LYS A 434 3.12 47.87 -20.06
N LYS A 435 3.33 48.22 -18.78
CA LYS A 435 2.35 48.00 -17.69
C LYS A 435 1.11 48.88 -17.90
N LYS A 436 -0.10 48.34 -17.67
CA LYS A 436 -1.11 49.00 -16.83
C LYS A 436 -2.13 48.02 -16.22
N LYS A 437 -2.26 48.17 -14.90
CA LYS A 437 -3.08 47.53 -13.86
C LYS A 437 -4.55 47.26 -14.22
N HIS A 438 -5.16 46.26 -13.58
CA HIS A 438 -6.46 46.39 -12.89
C HIS A 438 -6.49 45.58 -11.58
N ARG A 439 -7.21 46.14 -10.58
CA ARG A 439 -7.29 45.77 -9.15
C ARG A 439 -8.05 44.46 -8.92
N ILE A 440 -7.63 43.66 -7.94
CA ILE A 440 -8.57 42.91 -7.09
C ILE A 440 -8.16 43.11 -5.62
N ARG A 441 -9.19 43.36 -4.82
CA ARG A 441 -9.17 43.85 -3.43
C ARG A 441 -8.72 42.76 -2.47
N SER A 442 -7.91 43.16 -1.49
CA SER A 442 -7.72 42.51 -0.21
C SER A 442 -9.03 42.55 0.60
N ILE A 443 -9.49 41.40 1.09
CA ILE A 443 -10.29 41.30 2.31
C ILE A 443 -9.50 40.41 3.27
N ALA A 444 -9.41 40.90 4.50
CA ALA A 444 -8.55 40.45 5.57
C ALA A 444 -8.95 39.07 6.12
N VAL A 445 -7.93 38.32 6.54
CA VAL A 445 -8.03 37.26 7.54
C VAL A 445 -7.77 37.94 8.89
N PHE A 446 -8.71 37.80 9.82
CA PHE A 446 -8.51 38.09 11.25
C PHE A 446 -7.81 36.88 11.89
N ASP A 447 -7.05 37.16 12.96
CA ASP A 447 -6.24 36.28 13.81
C ASP A 447 -6.78 34.86 14.04
#